data_AF-A0A6G3UJU5-F1
#
_entry.id   AF-A0A6G3UJU5-F1
#
_cell.length_a   1.000
_cell.length_b   1.000
_cell.length_c   1.000
_cell.angle_alpha   90.00
_cell.angle_beta   90.00
_cell.angle_gamma   90.00
#
_symmetry.space_group_name_H-M   'P 1'
#
loop_
_entity.id
_entity.type
_entity.pdbx_description
1 polymer ?
#
loop_
_entity_poly.entity_id
_entity_poly.type
_entity_poly.pdbx_seq_one_letter_code
_entity_poly.pdbx_strand_id
1 'polypeptide(L)'
;MSWSTGRATTAQAAPRAAAGTVVLEDAAHLDALLASDAVDDDTMIFVPGGAGSAAASGDGPELVAYEGSLAEPGTEFTHDPGFYLQIQAYGISEYMSIVGPTVVRVADEGDFEAYLNDADRAYEEGSFADFLTNPAIQLADLPALGAGPAGDGPGLRLHAGPSGTLSTSPGGTPLGTVGDGFGQLTEAWTRTNAQTDVPCAVCLGTAVPEPVRAAALSARPWLG
;
A
#
# COMPACT_ATOMS: atom_id res chain seq x y z
N MET A 1 2.08 -5.27 9.24
CA MET A 1 2.87 -4.46 8.27
C MET A 1 2.04 -3.25 7.89
N SER A 2 2.38 -2.06 8.42
CA SER A 2 1.61 -0.84 8.13
C SER A 2 1.75 -0.40 6.67
N TRP A 3 2.89 -0.71 6.04
CA TRP A 3 3.15 -0.37 4.65
C TRP A 3 2.12 -0.95 3.65
N SER A 4 1.73 -2.23 3.75
CA SER A 4 0.80 -2.81 2.78
C SER A 4 -0.66 -2.45 3.05
N THR A 5 -1.03 -2.31 4.31
CA THR A 5 -2.43 -2.13 4.74
C THR A 5 -2.90 -0.67 4.72
N GLY A 6 -1.98 0.30 4.78
CA GLY A 6 -2.34 1.72 4.92
C GLY A 6 -2.88 2.09 6.30
N ARG A 7 -2.72 1.19 7.29
CA ARG A 7 -3.07 1.47 8.69
C ARG A 7 -1.82 1.77 9.51
N ALA A 8 -1.79 2.95 10.12
CA ALA A 8 -0.79 3.27 11.12
C ALA A 8 -0.94 2.36 12.33
N THR A 9 0.18 1.84 12.85
CA THR A 9 0.18 1.28 14.20
C THR A 9 0.08 2.43 15.21
N THR A 10 -0.36 2.17 16.44
CA THR A 10 -0.52 3.21 17.48
C THR A 10 0.76 4.01 17.78
N ALA A 11 1.93 3.50 17.38
CA ALA A 11 3.22 4.18 17.48
C ALA A 11 3.52 5.18 16.33
N GLN A 12 2.79 5.12 15.21
CA GLN A 12 3.04 5.87 13.97
C GLN A 12 2.09 7.06 13.74
N ALA A 13 1.24 7.42 14.71
CA ALA A 13 0.16 8.40 14.54
C ALA A 13 0.59 9.88 14.58
N ALA A 14 1.87 10.19 14.77
CA ALA A 14 2.36 11.57 14.80
C ALA A 14 2.51 12.14 13.36
N PRO A 15 2.23 13.44 13.14
CA PRO A 15 2.50 14.09 11.86
C PRO A 15 4.00 13.99 11.55
N ARG A 16 4.35 13.50 10.36
CA ARG A 16 5.73 13.41 9.88
C ARG A 16 6.01 14.52 8.85
N ALA A 17 7.28 14.90 8.77
CA ALA A 17 7.80 15.81 7.74
C ALA A 17 8.38 15.05 6.53
N ALA A 18 8.44 13.72 6.60
CA ALA A 18 8.91 12.82 5.55
C ALA A 18 8.14 11.48 5.62
N ALA A 19 8.30 10.63 4.60
CA ALA A 19 7.66 9.33 4.56
C ALA A 19 8.22 8.38 5.64
N GLY A 20 7.36 7.61 6.30
CA GLY A 20 7.79 6.58 7.24
C GLY A 20 8.36 5.34 6.55
N THR A 21 7.79 4.97 5.40
CA THR A 21 8.27 3.85 4.58
C THR A 21 8.17 4.18 3.10
N VAL A 22 9.19 3.85 2.32
CA VAL A 22 9.17 3.97 0.86
C VAL A 22 9.51 2.61 0.24
N VAL A 23 8.77 2.20 -0.77
CA VAL A 23 9.12 1.04 -1.60
C VAL A 23 9.48 1.53 -2.99
N LEU A 24 10.65 1.16 -3.48
CA LEU A 24 11.08 1.39 -4.86
C LEU A 24 10.85 0.13 -5.68
N GLU A 25 10.26 0.24 -6.87
CA GLU A 25 10.26 -0.86 -7.85
C GLU A 25 11.51 -0.90 -8.73
N ASP A 26 12.28 0.19 -8.78
CA ASP A 26 13.55 0.28 -9.51
C ASP A 26 14.61 0.97 -8.63
N ALA A 27 15.75 0.29 -8.43
CA ALA A 27 16.87 0.78 -7.65
C ALA A 27 17.51 2.04 -8.24
N ALA A 28 17.32 2.32 -9.55
CA ALA A 28 17.81 3.53 -10.20
C ALA A 28 17.22 4.83 -9.59
N HIS A 29 16.08 4.75 -8.91
CA HIS A 29 15.44 5.90 -8.27
C HIS A 29 16.00 6.23 -6.88
N LEU A 30 16.87 5.39 -6.32
CA LEU A 30 17.35 5.55 -4.95
C LEU A 30 18.10 6.87 -4.74
N ASP A 31 19.04 7.21 -5.62
CA ASP A 31 19.84 8.44 -5.48
C ASP A 31 18.97 9.71 -5.54
N ALA A 32 17.97 9.72 -6.43
CA ALA A 32 17.05 10.84 -6.56
C ALA A 32 16.10 10.96 -5.36
N LEU A 33 15.69 9.82 -4.76
CA LEU A 33 14.89 9.81 -3.54
C LEU A 33 15.69 10.34 -2.34
N LEU A 34 16.93 9.86 -2.15
CA LEU A 34 17.82 10.29 -1.06
C LEU A 34 18.22 11.77 -1.17
N ALA A 35 18.21 12.34 -2.38
CA ALA A 35 18.46 13.76 -2.59
C ALA A 35 17.24 14.66 -2.33
N SER A 36 16.05 14.08 -2.12
CA SER A 36 14.81 14.81 -1.83
C SER A 36 14.56 14.98 -0.33
N ASP A 37 13.62 15.85 0.04
CA ASP A 37 13.13 15.96 1.43
C ASP A 37 11.94 15.02 1.70
N ALA A 38 11.62 14.10 0.77
CA ALA A 38 10.57 13.09 0.94
C ALA A 38 10.94 11.99 1.94
N VAL A 39 12.23 11.86 2.28
CA VAL A 39 12.79 10.87 3.22
C VAL A 39 13.68 11.56 4.25
N ASP A 40 13.76 10.97 5.44
CA ASP A 40 14.62 11.40 6.54
C ASP A 40 15.36 10.19 7.16
N ASP A 41 16.16 10.45 8.20
CA ASP A 41 16.92 9.40 8.89
C ASP A 41 16.02 8.33 9.55
N ASP A 42 14.75 8.65 9.79
CA ASP A 42 13.74 7.75 10.35
C ASP A 42 12.90 7.05 9.26
N THR A 43 13.26 7.18 7.98
CA THR A 43 12.60 6.51 6.85
C THR A 43 13.19 5.13 6.62
N MET A 44 12.32 4.12 6.46
CA MET A 44 12.67 2.80 5.94
C MET A 44 12.45 2.75 4.43
N ILE A 45 13.46 2.36 3.65
CA ILE A 45 13.39 2.29 2.18
C ILE A 45 13.65 0.85 1.73
N PHE A 46 12.67 0.25 1.07
CA PHE A 46 12.83 -1.03 0.39
C PHE A 46 13.33 -0.79 -1.03
N VAL A 47 14.45 -1.44 -1.38
CA VAL A 47 15.14 -1.29 -2.67
C VAL A 47 15.28 -2.66 -3.32
N PRO A 48 14.95 -2.82 -4.61
CA PRO A 48 15.09 -4.12 -5.27
C PRO A 48 16.56 -4.48 -5.41
N GLY A 49 16.93 -5.70 -5.02
CA GLY A 49 18.30 -6.20 -4.99
C GLY A 49 18.46 -7.43 -4.09
N GLY A 50 19.50 -8.22 -4.32
CA GLY A 50 19.73 -9.47 -3.57
C GLY A 50 20.16 -9.23 -2.12
N ALA A 51 19.98 -10.25 -1.27
CA ALA A 51 20.39 -10.20 0.13
C ALA A 51 21.87 -9.79 0.27
N GLY A 52 22.11 -8.66 0.96
CA GLY A 52 23.44 -8.04 1.12
C GLY A 52 23.75 -6.89 0.16
N SER A 53 22.83 -6.50 -0.75
CA SER A 53 22.99 -5.32 -1.61
C SER A 53 22.62 -4.00 -0.94
N ALA A 54 21.82 -4.04 0.13
CA ALA A 54 21.52 -2.86 0.93
C ALA A 54 22.46 -2.79 2.13
N ALA A 55 23.32 -1.78 2.12
CA ALA A 55 23.91 -1.28 3.33
C ALA A 55 24.08 0.24 3.22
N ALA A 56 23.52 0.96 4.18
CA ALA A 56 24.33 1.93 4.90
C ALA A 56 23.91 1.92 6.37
N SER A 57 24.68 1.22 7.21
CA SER A 57 24.67 1.45 8.66
C SER A 57 25.54 2.68 8.92
N GLY A 58 24.91 3.86 9.04
CA GLY A 58 25.51 5.18 9.24
C GLY A 58 24.43 6.24 9.53
N ASP A 59 24.76 7.53 9.46
CA ASP A 59 23.75 8.63 9.44
C ASP A 59 22.96 8.55 8.12
N GLY A 60 21.63 8.37 8.19
CA GLY A 60 20.73 8.29 7.02
C GLY A 60 19.58 7.27 7.18
N PRO A 61 18.68 7.17 6.18
CA PRO A 61 17.54 6.24 6.20
C PRO A 61 17.96 4.76 6.21
N GLU A 62 17.13 3.91 6.79
CA GLU A 62 17.32 2.46 6.80
C GLU A 62 17.01 1.87 5.41
N LEU A 63 18.01 1.26 4.77
CA LEU A 63 17.86 0.60 3.47
C LEU A 63 17.68 -0.91 3.63
N VAL A 64 16.61 -1.45 3.03
CA VAL A 64 16.30 -2.89 3.05
C VAL A 64 16.26 -3.41 1.60
N ALA A 65 17.21 -4.29 1.25
CA ALA A 65 17.22 -4.95 -0.05
C ALA A 65 16.12 -6.00 -0.11
N TYR A 66 15.50 -6.18 -1.27
CA TYR A 66 14.54 -7.25 -1.48
C TYR A 66 14.56 -7.84 -2.89
N GLU A 67 14.17 -9.11 -2.98
CA GLU A 67 13.93 -9.83 -4.22
C GLU A 67 12.44 -10.03 -4.47
N GLY A 68 12.07 -10.12 -5.75
CA GLY A 68 10.71 -10.34 -6.21
C GLY A 68 9.90 -9.04 -6.31
N SER A 69 8.61 -9.05 -5.94
CA SER A 69 7.73 -7.89 -6.08
C SER A 69 6.78 -7.73 -4.89
N LEU A 70 6.53 -6.47 -4.55
CA LEU A 70 5.59 -6.01 -3.52
C LEU A 70 4.27 -5.50 -4.13
N ALA A 71 4.25 -5.38 -5.46
CA ALA A 71 3.18 -4.80 -6.27
C ALA A 71 2.40 -5.86 -7.04
N GLU A 72 3.10 -6.79 -7.70
CA GLU A 72 2.50 -7.71 -8.67
C GLU A 72 1.84 -8.92 -7.99
N PRO A 73 0.54 -9.16 -8.18
CA PRO A 73 -0.11 -10.39 -7.72
C PRO A 73 0.52 -11.65 -8.32
N GLY A 74 0.58 -12.73 -7.54
CA GLY A 74 1.20 -14.00 -7.93
C GLY A 74 2.72 -14.04 -7.75
N THR A 75 3.31 -12.96 -7.23
CA THR A 75 4.74 -12.89 -6.91
C THR A 75 4.98 -12.99 -5.40
N GLU A 76 6.25 -13.06 -5.02
CA GLU A 76 6.69 -13.11 -3.65
C GLU A 76 7.70 -11.99 -3.40
N PHE A 77 7.73 -11.47 -2.18
CA PHE A 77 8.75 -10.56 -1.67
C PHE A 77 9.62 -11.28 -0.65
N THR A 78 10.94 -11.14 -0.76
CA THR A 78 11.93 -11.71 0.18
C THR A 78 13.00 -10.68 0.48
N HIS A 79 13.27 -10.39 1.76
CA HIS A 79 14.40 -9.53 2.17
C HIS A 79 15.44 -10.27 3.02
N ASP A 80 15.09 -11.44 3.56
CA ASP A 80 15.95 -12.32 4.34
C ASP A 80 15.66 -13.78 3.95
N PRO A 81 16.65 -14.69 3.93
CA PRO A 81 16.43 -16.08 3.54
C PRO A 81 15.37 -16.83 4.36
N GLY A 82 15.03 -16.35 5.56
CA GLY A 82 13.99 -16.92 6.42
C GLY A 82 12.59 -16.29 6.27
N PHE A 83 12.43 -15.24 5.46
CA PHE A 83 11.18 -14.50 5.33
C PHE A 83 10.75 -14.35 3.88
N TYR A 84 9.53 -14.82 3.58
CA TYR A 84 8.84 -14.56 2.33
C TYR A 84 7.44 -13.98 2.62
N LEU A 85 6.98 -13.15 1.69
CA LEU A 85 5.64 -12.57 1.70
C LEU A 85 4.99 -12.80 0.34
N GLN A 86 3.87 -13.49 0.31
CA GLN A 86 3.14 -13.71 -0.95
C GLN A 86 2.22 -12.51 -1.25
N ILE A 87 2.16 -12.09 -2.51
CA ILE A 87 1.21 -11.08 -2.97
C ILE A 87 0.13 -11.79 -3.80
N GLN A 88 -1.14 -11.63 -3.44
CA GLN A 88 -2.26 -12.25 -4.13
C GLN A 88 -3.33 -11.22 -4.50
N ALA A 89 -4.01 -11.45 -5.62
CA ALA A 89 -5.18 -10.68 -6.02
C ALA A 89 -6.41 -11.20 -5.27
N TYR A 90 -7.29 -10.29 -4.88
CA TYR A 90 -8.44 -10.60 -4.03
C TYR A 90 -9.35 -11.66 -4.67
N GLY A 91 -9.73 -11.48 -5.94
CA GLY A 91 -10.72 -12.29 -6.63
C GLY A 91 -10.31 -13.74 -6.87
N ILE A 92 -9.03 -14.08 -6.73
CA ILE A 92 -8.54 -15.46 -6.83
C ILE A 92 -8.15 -16.07 -5.48
N SER A 93 -8.10 -15.27 -4.41
CA SER A 93 -7.55 -15.69 -3.12
C SER A 93 -8.35 -16.83 -2.46
N GLU A 94 -9.65 -16.93 -2.73
CA GLU A 94 -10.48 -18.04 -2.21
C GLU A 94 -10.09 -19.42 -2.77
N TYR A 95 -9.41 -19.45 -3.92
CA TYR A 95 -9.00 -20.69 -4.59
C TYR A 95 -7.53 -21.05 -4.32
N MET A 96 -6.79 -20.20 -3.61
CA MET A 96 -5.36 -20.35 -3.40
C MET A 96 -5.06 -20.96 -2.03
N SER A 97 -4.04 -21.82 -1.99
CA SER A 97 -3.54 -22.34 -0.71
C SER A 97 -2.73 -21.27 0.00
N ILE A 98 -2.99 -21.10 1.30
CA ILE A 98 -2.25 -20.17 2.15
C ILE A 98 -1.04 -20.91 2.71
N VAL A 99 0.13 -20.67 2.11
CA VAL A 99 1.38 -21.36 2.46
C VAL A 99 2.19 -20.57 3.49
N GLY A 100 1.95 -19.27 3.63
CA GLY A 100 2.68 -18.41 4.57
C GLY A 100 2.03 -17.04 4.72
N PRO A 101 2.78 -16.04 5.21
CA PRO A 101 2.33 -14.65 5.22
C PRO A 101 1.94 -14.17 3.83
N THR A 102 0.75 -13.61 3.69
CA THR A 102 0.18 -13.19 2.41
C THR A 102 -0.46 -11.81 2.53
N VAL A 103 -0.12 -10.92 1.60
CA VAL A 103 -0.87 -9.68 1.36
C VAL A 103 -1.83 -9.91 0.22
N VAL A 104 -3.12 -9.69 0.48
CA VAL A 104 -4.17 -9.72 -0.53
C VAL A 104 -4.45 -8.28 -0.96
N ARG A 105 -4.48 -8.03 -2.28
CA ARG A 105 -4.69 -6.71 -2.88
C ARG A 105 -5.89 -6.72 -3.81
N VAL A 106 -6.53 -5.55 -3.93
CA VAL A 106 -7.43 -5.24 -5.03
C VAL A 106 -6.58 -4.67 -6.17
N ALA A 107 -6.38 -5.44 -7.24
CA ALA A 107 -5.57 -5.05 -8.38
C ALA A 107 -6.41 -4.49 -9.55
N ASP A 108 -7.69 -4.82 -9.61
CA ASP A 108 -8.62 -4.36 -10.64
C ASP A 108 -10.08 -4.23 -10.13
N GLU A 109 -11.00 -3.84 -11.02
CA GLU A 109 -12.43 -3.72 -10.71
C GLU A 109 -13.09 -5.05 -10.33
N GLY A 110 -12.60 -6.19 -10.85
CA GLY A 110 -13.13 -7.52 -10.55
C GLY A 110 -12.78 -7.97 -9.13
N ASP A 111 -11.54 -7.73 -8.71
CA ASP A 111 -11.11 -7.89 -7.32
C ASP A 111 -11.94 -7.02 -6.37
N PHE A 112 -12.23 -5.78 -6.78
CA PHE A 112 -13.04 -4.86 -5.99
C PHE A 112 -14.49 -5.34 -5.85
N GLU A 113 -15.11 -5.80 -6.94
CA GLU A 113 -16.45 -6.38 -6.91
C GLU A 113 -16.51 -7.62 -6.01
N ALA A 114 -15.51 -8.50 -6.08
CA ALA A 114 -15.40 -9.66 -5.20
C ALA A 114 -15.31 -9.25 -3.72
N TYR A 115 -14.49 -8.25 -3.39
CA TYR A 115 -14.42 -7.69 -2.05
C TYR A 115 -15.77 -7.15 -1.57
N LEU A 116 -16.48 -6.40 -2.41
CA LEU A 116 -17.79 -5.85 -2.04
C LEU A 116 -18.83 -6.95 -1.79
N ASN A 117 -18.85 -7.99 -2.61
CA ASN A 117 -19.75 -9.13 -2.42
C ASN A 117 -19.47 -9.87 -1.10
N ASP A 118 -18.20 -10.08 -0.77
CA ASP A 118 -17.81 -10.67 0.51
C ASP A 118 -18.17 -9.78 1.69
N ALA A 119 -17.99 -8.47 1.55
CA ALA A 119 -18.33 -7.52 2.59
C ALA A 119 -19.86 -7.46 2.79
N ASP A 120 -20.65 -7.45 1.71
CA ASP A 120 -22.12 -7.50 1.75
C ASP A 120 -22.56 -8.78 2.48
N ARG A 121 -21.99 -9.94 2.12
CA ARG A 121 -22.25 -11.21 2.79
C ARG A 121 -21.87 -11.20 4.27
N ALA A 122 -20.73 -10.60 4.62
CA ALA A 122 -20.31 -10.47 6.02
C ALA A 122 -21.29 -9.60 6.82
N TYR A 123 -21.82 -8.53 6.22
CA TYR A 123 -22.78 -7.64 6.86
C TYR A 123 -24.18 -8.28 6.99
N GLU A 124 -24.68 -8.90 5.93
CA GLU A 124 -26.04 -9.44 5.88
C GLU A 124 -26.17 -10.80 6.59
N GLU A 125 -25.17 -11.66 6.44
CA GLU A 125 -25.22 -13.06 6.89
C GLU A 125 -24.28 -13.34 8.07
N GLY A 126 -23.37 -12.41 8.40
CA GLY A 126 -22.32 -12.65 9.40
C GLY A 126 -21.24 -13.62 8.92
N SER A 127 -21.16 -13.88 7.61
CA SER A 127 -20.24 -14.85 7.01
C SER A 127 -19.08 -14.12 6.32
N PHE A 128 -17.88 -14.22 6.91
CA PHE A 128 -16.67 -13.63 6.36
C PHE A 128 -16.02 -14.58 5.34
N ALA A 129 -15.34 -14.03 4.34
CA ALA A 129 -14.48 -14.81 3.47
C ALA A 129 -13.43 -15.58 4.29
N ASP A 130 -13.44 -16.91 4.17
CA ASP A 130 -12.61 -17.80 5.01
C ASP A 130 -11.13 -17.42 4.97
N PHE A 131 -10.60 -17.06 3.79
CA PHE A 131 -9.20 -16.67 3.64
C PHE A 131 -8.87 -15.39 4.44
N LEU A 132 -9.78 -14.41 4.51
CA LEU A 132 -9.56 -13.19 5.30
C LEU A 132 -9.59 -13.43 6.81
N THR A 133 -10.13 -14.56 7.27
CA THR A 133 -10.10 -14.94 8.70
C THR A 133 -8.77 -15.55 9.12
N ASN A 134 -7.91 -15.91 8.15
CA ASN A 134 -6.61 -16.50 8.44
C ASN A 134 -5.63 -15.41 8.93
N PRO A 135 -4.99 -15.58 10.10
CA PRO A 135 -4.07 -14.58 10.65
C PRO A 135 -2.80 -14.36 9.81
N ALA A 136 -2.46 -15.29 8.91
CA ALA A 136 -1.35 -15.11 7.96
C ALA A 136 -1.70 -14.14 6.82
N ILE A 137 -2.98 -13.81 6.62
CA ILE A 137 -3.44 -12.91 5.57
C ILE A 137 -3.58 -11.48 6.10
N GLN A 138 -3.17 -10.52 5.28
CA GLN A 138 -3.41 -9.10 5.49
C GLN A 138 -4.04 -8.52 4.22
N LEU A 139 -5.19 -7.86 4.37
CA LEU A 139 -5.81 -7.12 3.28
C LEU A 139 -5.12 -5.75 3.13
N ALA A 140 -4.69 -5.43 1.92
CA ALA A 140 -4.02 -4.19 1.58
C ALA A 140 -5.00 -3.02 1.43
N ASP A 141 -4.46 -1.81 1.51
CA ASP A 141 -5.13 -0.57 1.04
C ASP A 141 -6.52 -0.34 1.66
N LEU A 142 -6.69 -0.80 2.91
CA LEU A 142 -7.92 -0.74 3.70
C LEU A 142 -8.62 0.63 3.71
N PRO A 143 -7.90 1.77 3.74
CA PRO A 143 -8.52 3.09 3.70
C PRO A 143 -9.38 3.33 2.45
N ALA A 144 -8.98 2.77 1.30
CA ALA A 144 -9.74 2.86 0.05
C ALA A 144 -10.90 1.85 -0.03
N LEU A 145 -10.93 0.89 0.90
CA LEU A 145 -11.96 -0.16 1.04
C LEU A 145 -13.02 0.18 2.10
N GLY A 146 -12.98 1.39 2.65
CA GLY A 146 -13.96 1.93 3.59
C GLY A 146 -13.49 1.99 5.05
N ALA A 147 -12.32 1.46 5.40
CA ALA A 147 -11.89 1.28 6.79
C ALA A 147 -11.48 2.57 7.58
N GLY A 148 -11.99 3.73 7.16
CA GLY A 148 -11.75 5.07 7.72
C GLY A 148 -10.36 5.62 7.43
N PRO A 149 -10.18 6.95 7.37
CA PRO A 149 -8.92 7.58 6.95
C PRO A 149 -7.82 7.56 8.03
N ALA A 150 -7.94 6.75 9.09
CA ALA A 150 -7.06 6.82 10.25
C ALA A 150 -5.64 6.29 9.92
N GLY A 151 -4.79 7.18 9.42
CA GLY A 151 -3.34 7.01 9.38
C GLY A 151 -2.71 6.67 8.04
N ASP A 152 -3.42 6.78 6.91
CA ASP A 152 -2.82 6.60 5.57
C ASP A 152 -2.35 7.93 4.96
N GLY A 153 -1.48 7.84 3.96
CA GLY A 153 -0.95 8.99 3.22
C GLY A 153 0.57 8.97 3.09
N PRO A 154 1.15 10.00 2.44
CA PRO A 154 2.59 10.09 2.20
C PRO A 154 3.46 9.95 3.44
N GLY A 155 2.97 10.43 4.60
CA GLY A 155 3.69 10.29 5.87
C GLY A 155 3.76 8.86 6.38
N LEU A 156 2.81 7.99 6.05
CA LEU A 156 2.88 6.57 6.42
C LEU A 156 3.72 5.79 5.40
N ARG A 157 3.40 5.97 4.11
CA ARG A 157 3.97 5.17 3.04
C ARG A 157 4.00 5.92 1.71
N LEU A 158 5.06 5.68 0.96
CA LEU A 158 5.14 5.96 -0.46
C LEU A 158 5.52 4.70 -1.23
N HIS A 159 5.05 4.64 -2.47
CA HIS A 159 5.39 3.62 -3.44
C HIS A 159 5.88 4.32 -4.70
N ALA A 160 7.10 4.00 -5.14
CA ALA A 160 7.68 4.48 -6.38
C ALA A 160 7.60 3.37 -7.42
N GLY A 161 6.72 3.54 -8.41
CA GLY A 161 6.60 2.61 -9.52
C GLY A 161 7.85 2.60 -10.41
N PRO A 162 7.91 1.74 -11.45
CA PRO A 162 9.11 1.56 -12.28
C PRO A 162 9.58 2.85 -12.98
N SER A 163 8.64 3.75 -13.30
CA SER A 163 8.94 5.06 -13.91
C SER A 163 9.32 6.15 -12.91
N GLY A 164 9.41 5.85 -11.62
CA GLY A 164 9.63 6.83 -10.55
C GLY A 164 8.39 7.62 -10.18
N THR A 165 7.20 7.21 -10.65
CA THR A 165 5.93 7.82 -10.22
C THR A 165 5.65 7.45 -8.77
N LEU A 166 5.34 8.45 -7.94
CA LEU A 166 5.03 8.27 -6.52
C LEU A 166 3.52 8.22 -6.28
N SER A 167 3.10 7.27 -5.45
CA SER A 167 1.74 7.10 -4.90
C SER A 167 1.84 6.58 -3.46
N THR A 168 0.70 6.30 -2.80
CA THR A 168 0.67 5.67 -1.48
C THR A 168 0.57 4.14 -1.55
N SER A 169 0.43 3.56 -2.74
CA SER A 169 0.28 2.12 -2.96
C SER A 169 0.55 1.76 -4.44
N PRO A 170 0.86 0.49 -4.76
CA PRO A 170 1.07 0.06 -6.15
C PRO A 170 -0.08 0.39 -7.12
N GLY A 171 -1.32 0.22 -6.68
CA GLY A 171 -2.53 0.56 -7.44
C GLY A 171 -3.03 1.99 -7.23
N GLY A 172 -2.18 2.88 -6.73
CA GLY A 172 -2.60 4.21 -6.27
C GLY A 172 -2.54 5.30 -7.34
N THR A 173 -3.35 6.34 -7.19
CA THR A 173 -3.29 7.57 -8.00
C THR A 173 -1.89 8.20 -7.89
N PRO A 174 -1.27 8.59 -9.02
CA PRO A 174 -0.04 9.37 -9.02
C PRO A 174 -0.17 10.68 -8.23
N LEU A 175 0.77 10.90 -7.31
CA LEU A 175 0.89 12.12 -6.51
C LEU A 175 2.02 13.04 -7.00
N GLY A 176 3.06 12.45 -7.61
CA GLY A 176 4.24 13.14 -8.09
C GLY A 176 5.25 12.14 -8.64
N THR A 177 6.51 12.54 -8.68
CA THR A 177 7.65 11.71 -9.10
C THR A 177 8.78 11.76 -8.09
N VAL A 178 9.67 10.77 -8.12
CA VAL A 178 10.88 10.76 -7.29
C VAL A 178 11.69 12.03 -7.55
N GLY A 179 12.07 12.72 -6.46
CA GLY A 179 12.70 14.04 -6.48
C GLY A 179 11.75 15.18 -6.12
N ASP A 180 10.42 14.97 -6.19
CA ASP A 180 9.45 15.93 -5.66
C ASP A 180 9.50 15.96 -4.13
N GLY A 181 9.21 17.13 -3.57
CA GLY A 181 9.32 17.33 -2.12
C GLY A 181 8.12 16.79 -1.33
N PHE A 182 8.33 16.43 -0.07
CA PHE A 182 7.28 15.83 0.79
C PHE A 182 6.02 16.70 0.88
N GLY A 183 6.20 18.02 1.00
CA GLY A 183 5.11 18.97 1.04
C GLY A 183 4.25 18.94 -0.22
N GLN A 184 4.87 18.80 -1.39
CA GLN A 184 4.16 18.71 -2.68
C GLN A 184 3.35 17.42 -2.79
N LEU A 185 3.94 16.30 -2.36
CA LEU A 185 3.26 15.00 -2.34
C LEU A 185 2.06 15.00 -1.38
N THR A 186 2.22 15.62 -0.22
CA THR A 186 1.16 15.78 0.78
C THR A 186 0.03 16.68 0.26
N GLU A 187 0.36 17.81 -0.36
CA GLU A 187 -0.63 18.69 -0.99
C GLU A 187 -1.39 18.00 -2.12
N ALA A 188 -0.71 17.20 -2.96
CA ALA A 188 -1.34 16.40 -4.00
C ALA A 188 -2.30 15.36 -3.40
N TRP A 189 -1.87 14.64 -2.37
CA TRP A 189 -2.71 13.66 -1.68
C TRP A 189 -3.94 14.30 -1.03
N THR A 190 -3.78 15.43 -0.34
CA THR A 190 -4.89 16.17 0.27
C THR A 190 -5.86 16.68 -0.79
N ARG A 191 -5.36 17.25 -1.88
CA ARG A 191 -6.18 17.76 -2.98
C ARG A 191 -6.99 16.65 -3.65
N THR A 192 -6.39 15.49 -3.90
CA THR A 192 -7.10 14.35 -4.51
C THR A 192 -8.20 13.82 -3.58
N ASN A 193 -7.90 13.64 -2.28
CA ASN A 193 -8.92 13.18 -1.33
C ASN A 193 -10.06 14.19 -1.11
N ALA A 194 -9.81 15.49 -1.27
CA ALA A 194 -10.84 16.52 -1.17
C ALA A 194 -11.85 16.50 -2.35
N GLN A 195 -11.64 15.67 -3.38
CA GLN A 195 -12.55 15.54 -4.53
C GLN A 195 -13.67 14.51 -4.30
N THR A 196 -13.64 13.77 -3.20
CA THR A 196 -14.60 12.70 -2.89
C THR A 196 -15.01 12.78 -1.43
N ASP A 197 -16.25 12.34 -1.14
CA ASP A 197 -16.75 12.29 0.24
C ASP A 197 -16.42 10.96 0.93
N VAL A 198 -15.85 9.99 0.21
CA VAL A 198 -15.48 8.68 0.76
C VAL A 198 -13.97 8.55 1.02
N PRO A 199 -13.56 7.92 2.13
CA PRO A 199 -12.15 7.73 2.44
C PRO A 199 -11.33 7.03 1.34
N CYS A 200 -10.14 7.60 1.20
CA CYS A 200 -9.02 7.35 0.31
C CYS A 200 -9.31 7.14 -1.19
N ALA A 201 -9.40 8.25 -1.94
CA ALA A 201 -9.38 8.23 -3.42
C ALA A 201 -8.02 7.87 -4.03
N VAL A 202 -6.95 7.85 -3.22
CA VAL A 202 -5.59 7.68 -3.73
C VAL A 202 -5.20 6.21 -3.82
N CYS A 203 -5.39 5.39 -2.78
CA CYS A 203 -4.70 4.09 -2.69
C CYS A 203 -5.18 3.00 -3.67
N LEU A 204 -6.27 3.20 -4.39
CA LEU A 204 -6.74 2.27 -5.43
C LEU A 204 -7.01 2.97 -6.76
N GLY A 205 -6.58 4.23 -6.93
CA GLY A 205 -7.06 5.05 -8.04
C GLY A 205 -6.58 4.64 -9.44
N THR A 206 -5.61 3.72 -9.58
CA THR A 206 -5.30 3.07 -10.87
C THR A 206 -5.91 1.68 -10.99
N ALA A 207 -6.21 1.01 -9.87
CA ALA A 207 -6.87 -0.29 -9.83
C ALA A 207 -8.39 -0.20 -10.06
N VAL A 208 -9.04 0.83 -9.50
CA VAL A 208 -10.49 1.02 -9.55
C VAL A 208 -10.80 2.48 -9.90
N PRO A 209 -11.61 2.76 -10.93
CA PRO A 209 -12.04 4.12 -11.23
C PRO A 209 -12.78 4.76 -10.04
N GLU A 210 -12.38 5.98 -9.67
CA GLU A 210 -12.95 6.66 -8.50
C GLU A 210 -14.49 6.78 -8.53
N PRO A 211 -15.17 7.09 -9.66
CA PRO A 211 -16.64 7.11 -9.68
C PRO A 211 -17.28 5.76 -9.32
N VAL A 212 -16.64 4.64 -9.67
CA VAL A 212 -17.11 3.28 -9.33
C VAL A 212 -16.90 3.03 -7.84
N ARG A 213 -15.68 3.29 -7.35
CA ARG A 213 -15.32 3.11 -5.94
C ARG A 213 -16.18 3.96 -5.01
N ALA A 214 -16.32 5.25 -5.30
CA ALA A 214 -17.08 6.19 -4.49
C ALA A 214 -18.57 5.82 -4.42
N ALA A 215 -19.18 5.46 -5.56
CA ALA A 215 -20.56 5.00 -5.58
C ALA A 215 -20.76 3.73 -4.74
N ALA A 216 -19.84 2.76 -4.86
CA ALA A 216 -19.92 1.51 -4.12
C ALA A 216 -19.80 1.69 -2.60
N LEU A 217 -18.87 2.53 -2.15
CA LEU A 217 -18.69 2.85 -0.72
C LEU A 217 -19.84 3.69 -0.17
N SER A 218 -20.36 4.64 -0.95
CA SER A 218 -21.51 5.46 -0.55
C SER A 218 -22.78 4.63 -0.35
N ALA A 219 -22.93 3.55 -1.13
CA ALA A 219 -24.02 2.59 -0.98
C ALA A 219 -23.86 1.66 0.25
N ARG A 220 -22.67 1.62 0.86
CA ARG A 220 -22.29 0.71 1.95
C ARG A 220 -21.71 1.46 3.15
N PRO A 221 -22.53 2.28 3.85
CA PRO A 221 -22.06 3.08 4.99
C PRO A 221 -21.61 2.24 6.20
N TRP A 222 -21.78 0.93 6.18
CA TRP A 222 -21.32 0.02 7.23
C TRP A 222 -19.87 -0.46 7.03
N LEU A 223 -19.23 -0.15 5.88
CA LEU A 223 -17.81 -0.43 5.64
C LEU A 223 -16.87 0.47 6.47
N GLY A 224 -17.38 1.57 7.04
CA GLY A 224 -16.64 2.52 7.89
C GLY A 224 -17.50 3.62 8.48
#